data_AF-A0A967X635-F1
#
_entry.id   AF-A0A967X635-F1
#
_cell.length_a   1.000
_cell.length_b   1.000
_cell.length_c   1.000
_cell.angle_alpha   90.00
_cell.angle_beta   90.00
_cell.angle_gamma   90.00
#
_symmetry.space_group_name_H-M   'P 1'
#
loop_
_entity.id
_entity.type
_entity.pdbx_description
1 polymer ?
#
loop_
_entity_poly.entity_id
_entity_poly.type
_entity_poly.pdbx_seq_one_letter_code
_entity_poly.pdbx_strand_id
1 'polypeptide(L)' 'SKTELDERPNILLIVADDLGYSDIGAYGGEIATPALDELAKEGLQLSNFHVLPTCSPTRSVLLS' A
#
# COMPACT_ATOMS: atom_id res chain seq x y z
N SER A 1 2.60 -14.09 -35.69
CA SER A 1 2.93 -14.63 -34.36
C SER A 1 2.23 -13.76 -33.34
N LYS A 2 1.20 -14.28 -32.67
CA LYS A 2 0.40 -13.52 -31.70
C LYS A 2 0.99 -13.89 -30.33
N THR A 3 1.63 -12.95 -29.66
CA THR A 3 2.19 -13.16 -28.32
C THR A 3 1.00 -13.45 -27.39
N GLU A 4 0.91 -14.66 -26.83
CA GLU A 4 0.00 -14.90 -25.71
C GLU A 4 0.37 -13.92 -24.60
N LEU A 5 -0.55 -13.04 -24.26
CA LEU A 5 -0.42 -12.22 -23.06
C LEU A 5 -0.52 -13.20 -21.90
N ASP A 6 0.56 -13.33 -21.12
CA ASP A 6 0.55 -14.09 -19.89
C ASP A 6 -0.62 -13.57 -19.03
N GLU A 7 -1.68 -14.35 -18.88
CA GLU A 7 -2.92 -13.95 -18.18
C GLU A 7 -2.72 -13.77 -16.68
N ARG A 8 -1.50 -14.03 -16.18
CA ARG A 8 -1.14 -13.82 -14.79
C ARG A 8 -1.05 -12.32 -14.49
N PRO A 9 -1.78 -11.83 -13.47
CA PRO A 9 -1.68 -10.43 -13.08
C PRO A 9 -0.29 -10.13 -12.52
N ASN A 10 0.25 -8.97 -12.87
CA ASN A 10 1.43 -8.43 -12.22
C ASN A 10 1.04 -7.87 -10.85
N ILE A 11 1.84 -8.18 -9.82
CA ILE A 11 1.62 -7.68 -8.46
C ILE A 11 2.76 -6.73 -8.10
N LEU A 12 2.42 -5.48 -7.78
CA LEU A 12 3.33 -4.47 -7.24
C LEU A 12 3.00 -4.22 -5.76
N LEU A 13 3.91 -4.60 -4.87
CA LEU A 13 3.81 -4.34 -3.43
C LEU A 13 4.69 -3.14 -3.06
N ILE A 14 4.07 -2.06 -2.59
CA ILE A 14 4.76 -0.85 -2.10
C ILE A 14 4.67 -0.84 -0.58
N VAL A 15 5.81 -0.77 0.10
CA VAL A 15 5.90 -0.69 1.56
C VAL A 15 6.67 0.58 1.93
N ALA A 16 6.02 1.51 2.62
CA ALA A 16 6.66 2.69 3.17
C ALA A 16 7.16 2.41 4.59
N ASP A 17 8.32 2.97 4.95
CA ASP A 17 8.91 2.85 6.29
C ASP A 17 8.49 4.04 7.16
N ASP A 18 8.16 3.76 8.43
CA ASP A 18 7.73 4.76 9.43
C ASP A 18 6.61 5.73 9.00
N LEU A 19 5.74 5.33 8.06
CA LEU A 19 4.61 6.14 7.61
C LEU A 19 3.45 6.07 8.62
N GLY A 20 3.05 7.21 9.17
CA GLY A 20 1.93 7.32 10.11
C GLY A 20 0.57 7.23 9.41
N TYR A 21 -0.44 6.72 10.13
CA TYR A 21 -1.80 6.60 9.61
C TYR A 21 -2.39 7.97 9.18
N SER A 22 -2.07 9.03 9.92
CA SER A 22 -2.53 10.40 9.65
C SER A 22 -1.64 11.18 8.68
N ASP A 23 -0.66 10.56 8.03
CA ASP A 23 0.23 11.26 7.09
C ASP A 23 -0.36 11.32 5.68
N ILE A 24 -1.20 10.35 5.30
CA ILE A 24 -1.79 10.26 3.96
C ILE A 24 -3.11 11.04 3.92
N GLY A 25 -3.31 11.87 2.88
CA GLY A 25 -4.53 12.65 2.67
C GLY A 25 -5.81 11.80 2.67
N ALA A 26 -5.78 10.63 2.04
CA ALA A 26 -6.87 9.65 2.03
C ALA A 26 -7.32 9.13 3.41
N TYR A 27 -6.50 9.30 4.46
CA TYR A 27 -6.81 8.98 5.85
C TYR A 27 -6.98 10.23 6.74
N GLY A 28 -7.07 11.42 6.14
CA GLY A 28 -7.27 12.70 6.83
C GLY A 28 -5.98 13.48 7.13
N GLY A 29 -4.85 13.10 6.53
CA GLY A 29 -3.59 13.82 6.68
C GLY A 29 -3.52 15.17 5.97
N GLU A 30 -2.64 16.04 6.45
CA GLU A 30 -2.42 17.38 5.88
C GLU A 30 -1.35 17.40 4.76
N ILE A 31 -0.56 16.33 4.63
CA ILE A 31 0.48 16.22 3.60
C ILE A 31 -0.20 15.93 2.26
N ALA A 32 0.20 16.67 1.22
CA ALA A 32 -0.29 16.44 -0.13
C ALA A 32 0.27 15.12 -0.69
N THR A 33 -0.59 14.10 -0.79
CA THR A 33 -0.24 12.76 -1.28
C THR A 33 -1.03 12.35 -2.53
N PRO A 34 -1.03 13.15 -3.62
CA PRO A 34 -1.99 13.00 -4.73
C PRO A 34 -1.97 11.62 -5.40
N ALA A 35 -0.80 11.00 -5.55
CA ALA A 35 -0.70 9.65 -6.12
C ALA A 35 -1.30 8.57 -5.21
N LEU A 36 -1.11 8.67 -3.88
CA LEU A 36 -1.72 7.74 -2.93
C LEU A 36 -3.23 7.99 -2.81
N ASP A 37 -3.66 9.25 -2.91
CA ASP A 37 -5.08 9.62 -2.86
C ASP A 37 -5.84 9.13 -4.10
N GLU A 38 -5.21 9.14 -5.27
CA GLU A 38 -5.75 8.55 -6.50
C GLU A 38 -5.87 7.02 -6.39
N LEU A 39 -4.81 6.34 -5.94
CA LEU A 39 -4.82 4.90 -5.67
C LEU A 39 -5.93 4.50 -4.67
N ALA A 40 -6.13 5.31 -3.63
CA ALA A 40 -7.18 5.09 -2.64
C ALA A 40 -8.60 5.24 -3.21
N LYS A 41 -8.81 6.14 -4.17
CA LYS A 41 -10.11 6.36 -4.84
C LYS A 41 -10.46 5.26 -5.83
N GLU A 42 -9.47 4.72 -6.52
CA GLU A 42 -9.65 3.66 -7.52
C GLU A 42 -9.63 2.25 -6.92
N GLY A 43 -9.20 2.12 -5.67
CA GLY A 43 -8.99 0.86 -4.99
C GLY A 43 -9.81 0.67 -3.71
N LEU A 44 -9.26 -0.14 -2.81
CA LEU A 44 -9.81 -0.42 -1.49
C LEU A 44 -8.94 0.24 -0.42
N GLN A 45 -9.58 0.95 0.51
CA GLN A 45 -8.94 1.55 1.68
C GLN A 45 -9.16 0.69 2.93
N LEU A 46 -8.12 0.52 3.75
CA LEU A 46 -8.19 -0.22 5.01
C LEU A 46 -8.04 0.76 6.18
N SER A 47 -9.15 1.12 6.82
CA SER A 47 -9.15 2.09 7.93
C SER A 47 -8.82 1.49 9.31
N ASN A 48 -8.52 0.19 9.37
CA ASN A 48 -8.25 -0.54 10.62
C ASN A 48 -7.14 -1.60 10.45
N PHE A 49 -6.12 -1.28 9.65
CA PHE A 49 -4.96 -2.13 9.44
C PHE A 49 -3.96 -1.97 10.60
N HIS A 50 -3.47 -3.10 11.15
CA HIS A 50 -2.59 -3.10 12.32
C HIS A 50 -1.22 -3.67 11.98
N VAL A 51 -0.17 -3.03 12.53
CA VAL A 51 1.22 -3.48 12.41
C VAL A 51 1.77 -3.91 13.77
N LEU A 52 2.87 -4.65 13.76
CA LEU A 52 3.61 -4.95 14.99
C LEU A 52 4.43 -3.72 15.41
N PRO A 53 4.83 -3.59 16.69
CA PRO A 53 5.45 -2.37 17.22
C PRO A 53 6.79 -1.96 16.60
N THR A 54 7.40 -2.80 15.75
CA THR A 54 8.69 -2.51 15.10
C THR A 54 8.70 -3.01 13.65
N CYS A 55 9.53 -2.40 12.81
CA CYS A 55 9.57 -2.68 11.37
C CYS A 55 10.00 -4.13 11.06
N SER A 56 10.99 -4.66 11.78
CA SER A 56 11.52 -6.01 11.54
C SER A 56 10.46 -7.11 11.64
N PRO A 57 9.71 -7.28 12.75
CA PRO A 57 8.68 -8.32 12.82
C PRO A 57 7.49 -8.04 11.89
N THR A 58 7.10 -6.79 11.66
CA THR A 58 6.05 -6.44 10.68
C THR A 58 6.42 -6.90 9.27
N ARG A 59 7.65 -6.59 8.83
CA ARG A 59 8.16 -7.01 7.51
C ARG A 59 8.30 -8.53 7.40
N SER A 60 8.74 -9.19 8.47
CA SER A 60 8.84 -10.66 8.48
C SER A 60 7.48 -11.33 8.28
N VAL A 61 6.43 -10.87 8.97
CA VAL A 61 5.07 -11.42 8.82
C VAL A 61 4.46 -11.15 7.46
N LEU A 62 4.80 -10.00 6.84
CA LEU A 62 4.31 -9.65 5.51
C LEU A 62 4.92 -10.52 4.39
N LEU A 63 6.16 -10.99 4.58
CA LEU A 63 6.95 -11.67 3.53
C LEU A 63 7.09 -13.19 3.75
N SER A 64 6.60 -13.71 4.87
CA SER A 64 6.62 -15.15 5.20
C SER A 64 5.44 -15.89 4.57
#